data_AF-F5YL65-F1
#
_entry.id   AF-F5YL65-F1
#
_cell.length_a   1.000
_cell.length_b   1.000
_cell.length_c   1.000
_cell.angle_alpha   90.00
_cell.angle_beta   90.00
_cell.angle_gamma   90.00
#
_symmetry.space_group_name_H-M   'P 1'
#
loop_
_entity.id
_entity.type
_entity.pdbx_description
1 polymer ?
#
loop_
_entity_poly.entity_id
_entity_poly.type
_entity_poly.pdbx_seq_one_letter_code
_entity_poly.pdbx_strand_id
1 'polypeptide(L)'
;MVTAILCLAGTAGNYGLWRFADFLGQGLYLDTVLTISVTFSGGLAAGLLTAVLSQAAYGIGFYPFWGYYLFAICGAASALVTAFFMRHFPRECSGLRLFSGAPAPARETPLQVEESPLLATKFPAQTSGASFLSVVIMLSILSLFMCILMSVLGGLIAVFIDQALQSPISDAHPETYFKVGLLRQGLSLPAMEILARLPVNIVDRFVSVFGAYGISALLKRAAQLFPVGRRGK
;
A
#
# COMPACT_ATOMS: atom_id res chain seq x y z
N MET A 1 -10.71 7.23 17.89
CA MET A 1 -9.58 8.14 18.13
C MET A 1 -8.26 7.60 17.57
N VAL A 2 -7.82 6.39 17.94
CA VAL A 2 -6.50 5.85 17.51
C VAL A 2 -6.38 5.66 15.98
N THR A 3 -7.43 5.17 15.30
CA THR A 3 -7.43 5.05 13.83
C THR A 3 -7.22 6.40 13.14
N ALA A 4 -7.88 7.46 13.61
CA ALA A 4 -7.71 8.80 13.06
C ALA A 4 -6.27 9.31 13.26
N ILE A 5 -5.68 9.08 14.44
CA ILE A 5 -4.27 9.43 14.71
C ILE A 5 -3.34 8.69 13.75
N LEU A 6 -3.56 7.39 13.52
CA LEU A 6 -2.77 6.61 12.57
C LEU A 6 -2.90 7.12 11.14
N CYS A 7 -4.11 7.48 10.69
CA CYS A 7 -4.30 8.03 9.34
C CYS A 7 -3.62 9.40 9.19
N LEU A 8 -3.72 10.28 10.20
CA LEU A 8 -3.05 11.58 10.18
C LEU A 8 -1.53 11.45 10.21
N ALA A 9 -0.99 10.58 11.08
CA ALA A 9 0.44 10.29 11.13
C ALA A 9 0.94 9.66 9.82
N GLY A 10 0.16 8.75 9.23
CA GLY A 10 0.48 8.15 7.93
C GLY A 10 0.48 9.17 6.80
N THR A 11 -0.49 10.08 6.79
CA THR A 11 -0.58 11.20 5.83
C THR A 11 0.64 12.11 5.93
N ALA A 12 0.97 12.56 7.15
CA ALA A 12 2.15 13.39 7.39
C ALA A 12 3.46 12.66 7.04
N GLY A 13 3.53 11.36 7.34
CA GLY A 13 4.68 10.51 7.04
C GLY A 13 4.88 10.30 5.53
N ASN A 14 3.82 10.03 4.77
CA ASN A 14 3.88 9.97 3.30
C ASN A 14 4.40 11.31 2.73
N TYR A 15 3.82 12.43 3.18
CA TYR A 15 4.27 13.75 2.75
C TYR A 15 5.75 14.01 3.06
N GLY A 16 6.19 13.64 4.27
CA GLY A 16 7.59 13.75 4.69
C GLY A 16 8.54 12.85 3.89
N LEU A 17 8.14 11.60 3.61
CA LEU A 17 8.93 10.67 2.79
C LEU A 17 9.10 11.17 1.36
N TRP A 18 8.02 11.67 0.76
CA TRP A 18 8.08 12.26 -0.57
C TRP A 18 9.04 13.45 -0.60
N ARG A 19 8.93 14.37 0.36
CA ARG A 19 9.87 15.51 0.51
C ARG A 19 11.32 15.06 0.69
N PHE A 20 11.53 14.00 1.44
CA PHE A 20 12.86 13.46 1.69
C PHE A 20 13.44 12.81 0.42
N ALA A 21 12.64 12.08 -0.35
CA ALA A 21 13.05 11.51 -1.63
C ALA A 21 13.43 12.61 -2.63
N ASP A 22 12.59 13.65 -2.73
CA ASP A 22 12.83 14.83 -3.56
C ASP A 22 14.11 15.56 -3.15
N PHE A 23 14.32 15.76 -1.84
CA PHE A 23 15.55 16.36 -1.30
C PHE A 23 16.81 15.54 -1.66
N LEU A 24 16.72 14.22 -1.67
CA LEU A 24 17.82 13.34 -2.07
C LEU A 24 18.01 13.26 -3.60
N GLY A 25 17.17 13.93 -4.39
CA GLY A 25 17.15 13.81 -5.85
C GLY A 25 16.82 12.39 -6.32
N GLN A 26 16.22 11.56 -5.46
CA GLN A 26 15.80 10.21 -5.83
C GLN A 26 14.48 10.30 -6.58
N GLY A 27 14.48 9.79 -7.82
CA GLY A 27 13.27 9.64 -8.64
C GLY A 27 12.36 8.51 -8.15
N LEU A 28 12.04 8.48 -6.86
CA LEU A 28 11.10 7.53 -6.24
C LEU A 28 9.94 8.31 -5.64
N TYR A 29 8.74 7.74 -5.69
CA TYR A 29 7.55 8.43 -5.18
C TYR A 29 7.42 8.25 -3.67
N LEU A 30 7.60 7.02 -3.16
CA LEU A 30 7.49 6.63 -1.74
C LEU A 30 6.23 7.13 -1.00
N ASP A 31 5.24 7.60 -1.76
CA ASP A 31 4.07 8.37 -1.35
C ASP A 31 2.94 7.54 -0.73
N THR A 32 3.13 6.23 -0.74
CA THR A 32 2.12 5.22 -0.40
C THR A 32 2.64 4.20 0.60
N VAL A 33 3.89 4.33 1.05
CA VAL A 33 4.50 3.47 2.08
C VAL A 33 3.63 3.46 3.33
N LEU A 34 3.25 4.63 3.84
CA LEU A 34 2.44 4.73 5.06
C LEU A 34 0.98 4.40 4.79
N THR A 35 0.48 4.58 3.56
CA THR A 35 -0.86 4.13 3.17
C THR A 35 -0.98 2.61 3.28
N ILE A 36 0.01 1.88 2.73
CA ILE A 36 0.09 0.42 2.82
C ILE A 36 0.28 0.00 4.29
N SER A 37 1.14 0.69 5.05
CA SER A 37 1.38 0.39 6.47
C SER A 37 0.14 0.57 7.33
N VAL A 38 -0.58 1.69 7.16
CA VAL A 38 -1.85 1.94 7.84
C VAL A 38 -2.91 0.94 7.41
N THR A 39 -2.89 0.47 6.16
CA THR A 39 -3.79 -0.60 5.72
C THR A 39 -3.49 -1.92 6.43
N PHE A 40 -2.23 -2.32 6.56
CA PHE A 40 -1.83 -3.49 7.33
C PHE A 40 -2.24 -3.40 8.80
N SER A 41 -2.06 -2.23 9.42
CA SER A 41 -2.30 -2.03 10.84
C SER A 41 -3.77 -1.77 11.21
N GLY A 42 -4.48 -0.98 10.40
CA GLY A 42 -5.83 -0.47 10.64
C GLY A 42 -6.91 -1.03 9.71
N GLY A 43 -6.54 -1.79 8.68
CA GLY A 43 -7.45 -2.34 7.69
C GLY A 43 -7.79 -1.37 6.55
N LEU A 44 -8.68 -1.82 5.65
CA LEU A 44 -9.03 -1.11 4.41
C LEU A 44 -9.52 0.31 4.65
N ALA A 45 -10.44 0.51 5.59
CA ALA A 45 -11.04 1.83 5.83
C ALA A 45 -9.97 2.87 6.26
N ALA A 46 -9.02 2.47 7.10
CA ALA A 46 -7.91 3.32 7.52
C ALA A 46 -6.97 3.63 6.35
N GLY A 47 -6.67 2.62 5.53
CA GLY A 47 -5.89 2.76 4.31
C GLY A 47 -6.49 3.74 3.31
N LEU A 48 -7.78 3.58 2.99
CA LEU A 48 -8.52 4.46 2.08
C LEU A 48 -8.54 5.91 2.57
N LEU A 49 -8.81 6.11 3.86
CA LEU A 49 -8.79 7.44 4.46
C LEU A 49 -7.40 8.08 4.35
N THR A 50 -6.34 7.30 4.62
CA THR A 50 -4.95 7.78 4.50
C THR A 50 -4.60 8.13 3.06
N ALA A 51 -5.06 7.35 2.09
CA ALA A 51 -4.84 7.63 0.67
C ALA A 51 -5.47 8.97 0.24
N VAL A 52 -6.74 9.19 0.60
CA VAL A 52 -7.45 10.43 0.29
C VAL A 52 -6.79 11.64 0.96
N LEU A 53 -6.45 11.52 2.24
CA LEU A 53 -5.80 12.59 3.00
C LEU A 53 -4.40 12.91 2.45
N SER A 54 -3.62 11.88 2.07
CA SER A 54 -2.30 12.07 1.45
C SER A 54 -2.44 12.85 0.14
N GLN A 55 -3.39 12.48 -0.72
CA GLN A 55 -3.59 13.20 -1.97
C GLN A 55 -4.08 14.63 -1.75
N ALA A 56 -4.98 14.85 -0.79
CA ALA A 56 -5.43 16.18 -0.41
C ALA A 56 -4.25 17.06 0.07
N ALA A 57 -3.37 16.51 0.90
CA ALA A 57 -2.19 17.21 1.40
C ALA A 57 -1.21 17.56 0.26
N TYR A 58 -0.98 16.65 -0.69
CA TYR A 58 -0.16 16.94 -1.88
C TYR A 58 -0.78 18.01 -2.77
N GLY A 59 -2.08 17.92 -3.04
CA GLY A 59 -2.78 18.87 -3.89
C GLY A 59 -2.81 20.29 -3.31
N ILE A 60 -3.06 20.43 -2.01
CA ILE A 60 -3.03 21.74 -1.34
C ILE A 60 -1.61 22.33 -1.33
N GLY A 61 -0.59 21.49 -1.12
CA GLY A 61 0.78 21.96 -0.91
C GLY A 61 1.58 22.25 -2.19
N PHE A 62 1.28 21.57 -3.30
CA PHE A 62 2.19 21.54 -4.46
C PHE A 62 1.54 21.64 -5.83
N TYR A 63 0.33 21.10 -6.00
CA TYR A 63 -0.28 21.04 -7.31
C TYR A 63 -1.40 22.08 -7.41
N PRO A 64 -1.17 23.20 -8.13
CA PRO A 64 -2.22 24.20 -8.33
C PRO A 64 -3.39 23.64 -9.16
N PHE A 65 -3.19 22.51 -9.83
CA PHE A 65 -4.16 21.92 -10.75
C PHE A 65 -4.90 20.72 -10.17
N TRP A 66 -6.22 20.69 -10.38
CA TRP A 66 -7.09 19.68 -9.80
C TRP A 66 -6.92 18.27 -10.40
N GLY A 67 -6.39 18.15 -11.62
CA GLY A 67 -6.16 16.86 -12.26
C GLY A 67 -5.23 15.95 -11.46
N TYR A 68 -4.29 16.51 -10.69
CA TYR A 68 -3.42 15.73 -9.82
C TYR A 68 -4.17 15.02 -8.69
N TYR A 69 -5.38 15.45 -8.31
CA TYR A 69 -6.20 14.71 -7.34
C TYR A 69 -6.65 13.34 -7.86
N LEU A 70 -6.64 13.12 -9.18
CA LEU A 70 -6.99 11.81 -9.77
C LEU A 70 -6.01 10.70 -9.33
N PHE A 71 -4.78 11.04 -8.95
CA PHE A 71 -3.83 10.07 -8.39
C PHE A 71 -4.26 9.52 -7.00
N ALA A 72 -5.28 10.09 -6.35
CA ALA A 72 -5.93 9.46 -5.19
C ALA A 72 -6.44 8.05 -5.53
N ILE A 73 -6.79 7.78 -6.79
CA ILE A 73 -7.22 6.46 -7.27
C ILE A 73 -6.09 5.44 -7.10
N CYS A 74 -4.83 5.80 -7.37
CA CYS A 74 -3.67 4.95 -7.14
C CYS A 74 -3.48 4.63 -5.65
N GLY A 75 -3.61 5.63 -4.78
CA GLY A 75 -3.57 5.43 -3.34
C GLY A 75 -4.68 4.50 -2.83
N ALA A 76 -5.92 4.69 -3.32
CA ALA A 76 -7.05 3.85 -2.98
C ALA A 76 -6.88 2.40 -3.48
N ALA A 77 -6.38 2.23 -4.70
CA ALA A 77 -6.03 0.93 -5.26
C ALA A 77 -4.97 0.20 -4.42
N SER A 78 -3.97 0.94 -3.91
CA SER A 78 -2.97 0.41 -2.97
C SER A 78 -3.63 -0.14 -1.69
N ALA A 79 -4.57 0.59 -1.10
CA ALA A 79 -5.27 0.11 0.09
C ALA A 79 -6.13 -1.12 -0.21
N LEU A 80 -6.84 -1.13 -1.35
CA LEU A 80 -7.69 -2.24 -1.77
C LEU A 80 -6.91 -3.54 -1.98
N VAL A 81 -5.81 -3.47 -2.73
CA VAL A 81 -4.97 -4.65 -3.01
C VAL A 81 -4.30 -5.13 -1.73
N THR A 82 -3.78 -4.23 -0.90
CA THR A 82 -3.20 -4.62 0.39
C THR A 82 -4.23 -5.35 1.26
N ALA A 83 -5.44 -4.82 1.36
CA ALA A 83 -6.52 -5.45 2.10
C ALA A 83 -6.95 -6.80 1.50
N PHE A 84 -6.94 -6.93 0.17
CA PHE A 84 -7.17 -8.19 -0.52
C PHE A 84 -6.11 -9.24 -0.13
N PHE A 85 -4.83 -8.88 -0.15
CA PHE A 85 -3.75 -9.78 0.27
C PHE A 85 -3.86 -10.16 1.74
N MET A 86 -4.19 -9.22 2.63
CA MET A 86 -4.42 -9.52 4.04
C MET A 86 -5.53 -10.54 4.28
N ARG A 87 -6.53 -10.64 3.37
CA ARG A 87 -7.59 -11.64 3.45
C ARG A 87 -7.12 -13.02 2.95
N HIS A 88 -6.24 -13.05 1.94
CA HIS A 88 -5.74 -14.29 1.35
C HIS A 88 -4.54 -14.89 2.12
N PHE A 89 -3.78 -14.06 2.82
CA PHE A 89 -2.60 -14.43 3.60
C PHE A 89 -2.77 -14.06 5.08
N PRO A 90 -3.79 -14.60 5.77
CA PRO A 90 -4.12 -14.19 7.13
C PRO A 90 -3.04 -14.62 8.13
N ARG A 91 -2.28 -15.69 7.86
CA ARG A 91 -1.23 -16.17 8.78
C ARG A 91 -0.08 -15.17 8.83
N GLU A 92 0.35 -14.70 7.67
CA GLU A 92 1.40 -13.71 7.45
C GLU A 92 0.99 -12.35 8.01
N CYS A 93 -0.28 -11.97 7.88
CA CYS A 93 -0.77 -10.64 8.28
C CYS A 93 -1.37 -10.57 9.69
N SER A 94 -1.64 -11.71 10.33
CA SER A 94 -2.34 -11.79 11.64
C SER A 94 -1.67 -10.96 12.73
N GLY A 95 -0.34 -10.90 12.72
CA GLY A 95 0.44 -10.14 13.69
C GLY A 95 0.38 -8.63 13.51
N LEU A 96 0.02 -8.12 12.33
CA LEU A 96 0.18 -6.70 11.99
C LEU A 96 -0.98 -5.82 12.46
N ARG A 97 -2.17 -6.40 12.63
CA ARG A 97 -3.36 -5.62 13.00
C ARG A 97 -3.21 -5.05 14.42
N LEU A 98 -3.25 -3.73 14.51
CA LEU A 98 -3.29 -3.02 15.79
C LEU A 98 -4.67 -3.17 16.45
N PHE A 99 -5.73 -3.30 15.66
CA PHE A 99 -7.10 -3.41 16.16
C PHE A 99 -7.74 -4.73 15.77
N SER A 100 -8.21 -5.47 16.77
CA SER A 100 -8.88 -6.77 16.59
C SER A 100 -10.38 -6.66 16.29
N GLY A 101 -10.90 -5.44 16.06
CA GLY A 101 -12.34 -5.16 16.05
C GLY A 101 -13.06 -5.29 14.70
N ALA A 102 -12.35 -5.53 13.60
CA ALA A 102 -13.02 -5.87 12.35
C ALA A 102 -13.31 -7.38 12.36
N PRO A 103 -14.58 -7.82 12.27
CA PRO A 103 -14.88 -9.23 12.18
C PRO A 103 -14.08 -9.81 11.03
N ALA A 104 -13.37 -10.91 11.30
CA ALA A 104 -12.88 -11.74 10.21
C ALA A 104 -14.10 -12.02 9.32
N PRO A 105 -14.08 -11.69 8.01
CA PRO A 105 -15.17 -12.09 7.15
C PRO A 105 -15.32 -13.60 7.34
N ALA A 106 -16.54 -14.02 7.68
CA ALA A 106 -16.86 -15.40 7.96
C ALA A 106 -16.19 -16.26 6.89
N ARG A 107 -15.16 -17.01 7.31
CA ARG A 107 -14.52 -17.98 6.44
C ARG A 107 -15.63 -18.95 6.11
N GLU A 108 -16.13 -18.93 4.89
CA GLU A 108 -16.99 -19.99 4.39
C GLU A 108 -16.19 -21.26 4.65
N THR A 109 -16.63 -21.99 5.67
CA THR A 109 -16.04 -23.25 6.07
C THR A 109 -16.10 -24.14 4.83
N PRO A 110 -14.95 -24.59 4.29
CA PRO A 110 -15.00 -25.68 3.33
C PRO A 110 -15.73 -26.83 4.03
N LEU A 111 -16.73 -27.40 3.34
CA LEU A 111 -17.54 -28.53 3.81
C LEU A 111 -16.70 -29.45 4.71
N GLN A 112 -16.97 -29.42 6.01
CA GLN A 112 -16.36 -30.38 6.91
C GLN A 112 -16.99 -31.73 6.57
N VAL A 113 -16.21 -32.58 5.91
CA VAL A 113 -16.45 -34.02 5.89
C VAL A 113 -16.42 -34.45 7.36
N GLU A 114 -17.56 -34.97 7.81
CA GLU A 114 -17.84 -35.39 9.19
C GLU A 114 -16.98 -36.63 9.54
N GLU A 115 -15.71 -36.42 9.89
CA GLU A 115 -14.87 -37.49 10.42
C GLU A 115 -15.20 -37.74 11.90
N SER A 116 -15.46 -39.02 12.20
CA SER A 116 -16.03 -39.53 13.44
C SER A 116 -15.25 -39.16 14.72
N PRO A 117 -15.94 -38.99 15.87
CA PRO A 117 -15.34 -38.49 17.10
C PRO A 117 -14.82 -39.63 17.98
N LEU A 118 -13.63 -40.17 17.72
CA LEU A 118 -13.07 -41.16 18.66
C LEU A 118 -11.54 -41.28 18.69
N LEU A 119 -10.81 -40.16 18.63
CA LEU A 119 -9.49 -40.02 19.29
C LEU A 119 -9.00 -38.57 19.26
N ALA A 120 -9.70 -37.66 19.92
CA ALA A 120 -9.22 -36.28 20.09
C ALA A 120 -8.13 -36.23 21.19
N THR A 121 -6.95 -36.79 20.90
CA THR A 121 -5.74 -36.44 21.63
C THR A 121 -5.49 -34.95 21.43
N LYS A 122 -5.64 -34.23 22.53
CA LYS A 122 -5.51 -32.78 22.69
C LYS A 122 -4.07 -32.35 22.44
N PHE A 123 -3.62 -32.39 21.19
CA PHE A 123 -2.41 -31.68 20.79
C PHE A 123 -2.75 -30.18 20.80
N PRO A 124 -2.02 -29.34 21.55
CA PRO A 124 -2.20 -27.91 21.45
C PRO A 124 -1.97 -27.52 20.00
N ALA A 125 -2.98 -26.92 19.36
CA ALA A 125 -2.87 -26.38 18.02
C ALA A 125 -1.67 -25.43 17.99
N GLN A 126 -0.56 -25.93 17.47
CA GLN A 126 0.70 -25.23 17.36
C GLN A 126 0.43 -24.02 16.47
N THR A 127 0.33 -22.83 17.08
CA THR A 127 0.29 -21.55 16.38
C THR A 127 1.65 -21.32 15.73
N SER A 128 1.94 -22.09 14.70
CA SER A 128 3.12 -21.94 13.87
C SER A 128 2.92 -20.62 13.13
N GLY A 129 3.60 -19.57 13.61
CA GLY A 129 3.68 -18.30 12.91
C GLY A 129 4.13 -18.54 11.47
N ALA A 130 3.70 -17.69 10.54
CA ALA A 130 4.12 -17.80 9.15
C ALA A 130 5.66 -17.84 9.07
N SER A 131 6.20 -18.73 8.24
CA SER A 131 7.64 -18.78 8.03
C SER A 131 8.11 -17.47 7.40
N PHE A 132 9.33 -17.05 7.72
CA PHE A 132 9.94 -15.86 7.12
C PHE A 132 9.88 -15.91 5.58
N LEU A 133 10.17 -17.08 5.01
CA LEU A 133 10.08 -17.30 3.56
C LEU A 133 8.66 -17.07 3.02
N SER A 134 7.62 -17.53 3.72
CA SER A 134 6.21 -17.28 3.32
C SER A 134 5.90 -15.78 3.27
N VAL A 135 6.36 -15.03 4.27
CA VAL A 135 6.20 -13.57 4.32
C VAL A 135 6.93 -12.89 3.16
N VAL A 136 8.18 -13.27 2.89
CA VAL A 136 8.95 -12.70 1.76
C VAL A 136 8.28 -12.99 0.42
N ILE A 137 7.79 -14.21 0.21
CA ILE A 137 7.08 -14.59 -1.03
C ILE A 137 5.80 -13.75 -1.17
N MET A 138 4.98 -13.68 -0.12
CA MET A 138 3.76 -12.87 -0.12
C MET A 138 4.05 -11.41 -0.45
N LEU A 139 5.05 -10.80 0.20
CA LEU A 139 5.42 -9.40 -0.03
C LEU A 139 5.97 -9.19 -1.46
N SER A 140 6.70 -10.15 -2.00
CA SER A 140 7.20 -10.09 -3.38
C SER A 140 6.05 -10.12 -4.40
N ILE A 141 5.06 -10.99 -4.19
CA ILE A 141 3.87 -11.07 -5.05
C ILE A 141 3.04 -9.78 -4.93
N LEU A 142 2.84 -9.27 -3.72
CA LEU A 142 2.16 -8.01 -3.48
C LEU A 142 2.87 -6.83 -4.16
N SER A 143 4.20 -6.77 -4.06
CA SER A 143 5.03 -5.76 -4.73
C SER A 143 4.89 -5.81 -6.24
N LEU A 144 4.96 -7.01 -6.84
CA LEU A 144 4.79 -7.19 -8.28
C LEU A 144 3.39 -6.73 -8.74
N PHE A 145 2.36 -7.13 -8.02
CA PHE A 145 0.98 -6.74 -8.36
C PHE A 145 0.78 -5.23 -8.24
N MET A 146 1.31 -4.60 -7.19
CA MET A 146 1.30 -3.15 -7.02
C MET A 146 2.06 -2.44 -8.14
N CYS A 147 3.20 -2.98 -8.57
CA CYS A 147 3.99 -2.39 -9.65
C CYS A 147 3.20 -2.34 -10.96
N ILE A 148 2.58 -3.45 -11.35
CA ILE A 148 1.74 -3.51 -12.55
C ILE A 148 0.57 -2.54 -12.42
N LEU A 149 -0.13 -2.59 -11.28
CA LEU A 149 -1.30 -1.75 -11.02
C LEU A 149 -0.97 -0.25 -11.09
N MET A 150 0.10 0.21 -10.43
CA MET A 150 0.51 1.62 -10.43
C MET A 150 0.99 2.08 -11.79
N SER A 151 1.66 1.21 -12.55
CA SER A 151 2.13 1.55 -13.90
C SER A 151 0.95 1.74 -14.85
N VAL A 152 -0.04 0.83 -14.80
CA VAL A 152 -1.24 0.92 -15.63
C VAL A 152 -2.13 2.08 -15.20
N LEU A 153 -2.53 2.16 -13.93
CA LEU A 153 -3.43 3.22 -13.45
C LEU A 153 -2.77 4.60 -13.57
N GLY A 154 -1.51 4.73 -13.13
CA GLY A 154 -0.77 5.99 -13.25
C GLY A 154 -0.59 6.42 -14.70
N GLY A 155 -0.33 5.47 -15.60
CA GLY A 155 -0.26 5.72 -17.04
C GLY A 155 -1.58 6.21 -17.63
N LEU A 156 -2.68 5.52 -17.35
CA LEU A 156 -4.00 5.92 -17.84
C LEU A 156 -4.45 7.27 -17.28
N ILE A 157 -4.18 7.56 -16.01
CA ILE A 157 -4.47 8.86 -15.40
C ILE A 157 -3.66 9.96 -16.08
N ALA A 158 -2.37 9.75 -16.32
CA ALA A 158 -1.53 10.72 -17.00
C ALA A 158 -2.02 11.03 -18.42
N VAL A 159 -2.36 9.99 -19.20
CA VAL A 159 -2.97 10.17 -20.53
C VAL A 159 -4.27 10.96 -20.44
N PHE A 160 -5.13 10.65 -19.46
CA PHE A 160 -6.39 11.35 -19.29
C PHE A 160 -6.19 12.82 -18.93
N ILE A 161 -5.24 13.14 -18.04
CA ILE A 161 -4.90 14.52 -17.70
C ILE A 161 -4.38 15.28 -18.92
N ASP A 162 -3.47 14.67 -19.69
CA ASP A 162 -2.90 15.29 -20.88
C ASP A 162 -3.96 15.55 -21.96
N GLN A 163 -4.76 14.53 -22.30
CA GLN A 163 -5.70 14.60 -23.41
C GLN A 163 -7.02 15.30 -23.07
N ALA A 164 -7.60 15.02 -21.89
CA ALA A 164 -8.93 15.52 -21.53
C ALA A 164 -8.86 16.83 -20.76
N LEU A 165 -7.81 17.03 -19.94
CA LEU A 165 -7.69 18.21 -19.10
C LEU A 165 -6.73 19.27 -19.67
N GLN A 166 -5.99 18.93 -20.76
CA GLN A 166 -5.05 19.82 -21.46
C GLN A 166 -4.09 20.54 -20.51
N SER A 167 -3.71 19.83 -19.43
CA SER A 167 -2.89 20.40 -18.38
C SER A 167 -1.43 20.01 -18.61
N PRO A 168 -0.48 20.97 -18.57
CA PRO A 168 0.93 20.63 -18.63
C PRO A 168 1.28 19.81 -17.39
N ILE A 169 1.52 18.52 -17.59
CA ILE A 169 2.13 17.67 -16.59
C ILE A 169 3.56 18.19 -16.39
N SER A 170 3.94 18.48 -15.15
CA SER A 170 5.28 19.03 -14.86
C SER A 170 6.37 18.06 -15.34
N ASP A 171 7.40 18.58 -16.02
CA ASP A 171 8.46 17.77 -16.63
C ASP A 171 9.32 16.97 -15.61
N ALA A 172 9.20 17.29 -14.32
CA ALA A 172 10.05 16.75 -13.26
C ALA A 172 9.57 15.40 -12.68
N HIS A 173 8.91 14.56 -13.47
CA HIS A 173 8.54 13.22 -13.03
C HIS A 173 9.70 12.21 -13.22
N PRO A 174 9.89 11.25 -12.30
CA PRO A 174 11.00 10.29 -12.40
C PRO A 174 11.07 9.50 -13.70
N GLU A 175 9.91 9.22 -14.29
CA GLU A 175 9.77 8.44 -15.50
C GLU A 175 10.07 9.23 -16.79
N THR A 176 10.25 10.55 -16.73
CA THR A 176 10.45 11.42 -17.90
C THR A 176 11.64 10.96 -18.76
N TYR A 177 12.73 10.52 -18.13
CA TYR A 177 13.90 9.99 -18.85
C TYR A 177 13.57 8.75 -19.70
N PHE A 178 12.73 7.86 -19.19
CA PHE A 178 12.29 6.68 -19.92
C PHE A 178 11.29 7.04 -21.03
N LYS A 179 10.40 8.01 -20.78
CA LYS A 179 9.45 8.50 -21.79
C LYS A 179 10.14 9.00 -23.04
N VAL A 180 11.20 9.82 -22.91
CA VAL A 180 11.95 10.35 -24.06
C VAL A 180 12.56 9.22 -24.90
N GLY A 181 13.07 8.17 -24.26
CA GLY A 181 13.60 7.00 -24.96
C GLY A 181 12.53 6.23 -25.73
N LEU A 182 11.37 6.01 -25.11
CA LEU A 182 10.24 5.27 -25.71
C LEU A 182 9.54 6.06 -26.82
N LEU A 183 9.47 7.39 -26.70
CA LEU A 183 8.96 8.29 -27.74
C LEU A 183 9.76 8.16 -29.04
N ARG A 184 11.09 8.07 -28.94
CA ARG A 184 11.97 7.88 -30.10
C ARG A 184 11.76 6.54 -30.82
N GLN A 185 11.13 5.56 -30.15
CA GLN A 185 10.78 4.27 -30.74
C GLN A 185 9.39 4.25 -31.42
N GLY A 186 8.67 5.38 -31.44
CA GLY A 186 7.37 5.47 -32.10
C GLY A 186 6.23 4.78 -31.34
N LEU A 187 6.38 4.56 -30.03
CA LEU A 187 5.33 3.98 -29.19
C LEU A 187 4.15 4.95 -29.03
N SER A 188 2.95 4.38 -28.91
CA SER A 188 1.75 5.16 -28.63
C SER A 188 1.83 5.83 -27.26
N LEU A 189 1.16 6.98 -27.10
CA LEU A 189 1.15 7.75 -25.84
C LEU A 189 0.76 6.88 -24.62
N PRO A 190 -0.30 6.04 -24.66
CA PRO A 190 -0.62 5.19 -23.51
C PRO A 190 0.44 4.13 -23.20
N ALA A 191 1.03 3.52 -24.23
CA ALA A 191 2.08 2.52 -24.04
C ALA A 191 3.33 3.15 -23.41
N MET A 192 3.72 4.35 -23.87
CA MET A 192 4.85 5.09 -23.34
C MET A 192 4.62 5.50 -21.87
N GLU A 193 3.45 6.03 -21.54
CA GLU A 193 3.10 6.40 -20.15
C GLU A 193 3.12 5.18 -19.21
N ILE A 194 2.63 4.01 -19.65
CA ILE A 194 2.63 2.80 -18.83
C ILE A 194 4.04 2.21 -18.70
N LEU A 195 4.75 2.05 -19.81
CA LEU A 195 6.05 1.37 -19.86
C LEU A 195 7.16 2.18 -19.18
N ALA A 196 7.13 3.52 -19.29
CA ALA A 196 8.11 4.39 -18.64
C ALA A 196 8.09 4.28 -17.11
N ARG A 197 6.93 3.92 -16.54
CA ARG A 197 6.75 3.79 -15.09
C ARG A 197 7.19 2.44 -14.53
N LEU A 198 7.31 1.41 -15.36
CA LEU A 198 7.66 0.07 -14.89
C LEU A 198 9.02 0.04 -14.14
N PRO A 199 10.13 0.58 -14.68
CA PRO A 199 11.41 0.54 -13.98
C PRO A 199 11.37 1.24 -12.62
N VAL A 200 10.73 2.41 -12.57
CA VAL A 200 10.59 3.21 -11.34
C VAL A 200 9.72 2.45 -10.33
N ASN A 201 8.55 1.96 -10.75
CA ASN A 201 7.61 1.26 -9.89
C ASN A 201 8.14 -0.08 -9.38
N ILE A 202 9.02 -0.79 -10.10
CA ILE A 202 9.62 -2.03 -9.59
C ILE A 202 10.37 -1.74 -8.27
N VAL A 203 11.24 -0.73 -8.28
CA VAL A 203 12.04 -0.36 -7.10
C VAL A 203 11.15 0.26 -6.03
N ASP A 204 10.34 1.23 -6.44
CA ASP A 204 9.51 2.01 -5.55
C ASP A 204 8.46 1.14 -4.82
N ARG A 205 7.81 0.20 -5.51
CA ARG A 205 6.83 -0.71 -4.89
C ARG A 205 7.49 -1.77 -4.03
N PHE A 206 8.70 -2.23 -4.38
CA PHE A 206 9.46 -3.14 -3.53
C PHE A 206 9.78 -2.49 -2.19
N VAL A 207 10.39 -1.30 -2.23
CA VAL A 207 10.70 -0.53 -1.01
C VAL A 207 9.42 -0.21 -0.23
N SER A 208 8.36 0.21 -0.92
CA SER A 208 7.09 0.58 -0.28
C SER A 208 6.41 -0.58 0.43
N VAL A 209 6.30 -1.75 -0.21
CA VAL A 209 5.61 -2.91 0.37
C VAL A 209 6.39 -3.49 1.54
N PHE A 210 7.70 -3.70 1.38
CA PHE A 210 8.54 -4.24 2.45
C PHE A 210 8.72 -3.25 3.60
N GLY A 211 8.95 -1.97 3.29
CA GLY A 211 9.05 -0.90 4.26
C GLY A 211 7.74 -0.74 5.05
N ALA A 212 6.60 -0.75 4.37
CA ALA A 212 5.30 -0.68 5.00
C ALA A 212 5.07 -1.84 5.97
N TYR A 213 5.33 -3.08 5.54
CA TYR A 213 5.20 -4.26 6.40
C TYR A 213 6.10 -4.15 7.64
N GLY A 214 7.35 -3.73 7.47
CA GLY A 214 8.30 -3.51 8.57
C GLY A 214 7.80 -2.46 9.56
N ILE A 215 7.31 -1.32 9.08
CA ILE A 215 6.71 -0.26 9.91
C ILE A 215 5.50 -0.81 10.68
N SER A 216 4.60 -1.54 10.03
CA SER A 216 3.42 -2.13 10.70
C SER A 216 3.82 -3.11 11.80
N ALA A 217 4.83 -3.95 11.56
CA ALA A 217 5.35 -4.89 12.55
C ALA A 217 5.98 -4.15 13.75
N LEU A 218 6.75 -3.09 13.50
CA LEU A 218 7.33 -2.24 14.55
C LEU A 218 6.26 -1.53 15.37
N LEU A 219 5.24 -0.96 14.71
CA LEU A 219 4.11 -0.31 15.38
C LEU A 219 3.37 -1.29 16.29
N LYS A 220 3.15 -2.53 15.84
CA LYS A 220 2.56 -3.57 16.68
C LYS A 220 3.41 -3.84 17.92
N ARG A 221 4.72 -4.02 17.74
CA ARG A 221 5.64 -4.30 18.84
C ARG A 221 5.70 -3.14 19.83
N ALA A 222 5.73 -1.90 19.36
CA ALA A 222 5.68 -0.72 20.19
C ALA A 222 4.36 -0.64 21.00
N ALA A 223 3.21 -0.92 20.37
CA ALA A 223 1.92 -0.95 21.05
C ALA A 223 1.82 -2.04 22.13
N GLN A 224 2.55 -3.15 21.97
CA GLN A 224 2.64 -4.22 22.98
C GLN A 224 3.55 -3.83 24.15
N LEU A 225 4.64 -3.10 23.89
CA LEU A 225 5.58 -2.63 24.92
C LEU A 225 5.02 -1.48 25.76
N PHE A 226 4.21 -0.62 25.16
CA PHE A 226 3.58 0.51 25.82
C PHE A 226 2.05 0.37 25.80
N PRO A 227 1.48 -0.57 26.57
CA PRO A 227 0.03 -0.70 26.67
C PRO A 227 -0.53 0.59 27.28
N VAL A 228 -1.10 1.44 26.44
CA VAL A 228 -1.74 2.69 26.86
C VAL A 228 -2.93 2.33 27.75
N GLY A 229 -2.72 2.42 29.07
CA GLY A 229 -3.75 2.40 30.08
C GLY A 229 -4.70 1.20 30.06
N ARG A 230 -4.23 0.03 30.50
CA ARG A 230 -5.08 -0.76 31.42
C ARG A 230 -5.16 0.04 32.72
N ARG A 231 -5.96 1.11 32.75
CA ARG A 231 -6.37 1.70 34.03
C ARG A 231 -7.12 0.59 34.76
N GLY A 232 -6.63 0.27 35.95
CA GLY A 232 -7.26 -0.66 36.87
C GLY A 232 -8.74 -0.34 36.99
N LYS A 233 -9.53 -1.41 37.01
CA LYS A 233 -10.82 -1.37 37.70
C LYS A 233 -10.57 -1.06 39.18
#